data_AF-A0AAU9WX83-F1
#
_entry.id   AF-A0AAU9WX83-F1
#
_cell.length_a   1.000
_cell.length_b   1.000
_cell.length_c   1.000
_cell.angle_alpha   90.00
_cell.angle_beta   90.00
_cell.angle_gamma   90.00
#
_symmetry.space_group_name_H-M   'P 1'
#
loop_
_entity.id
_entity.type
_entity.pdbx_description
1 polymer ?
#
loop_
_entity_poly.entity_id
_entity_poly.type
_entity_poly.pdbx_seq_one_letter_code
_entity_poly.pdbx_strand_id
1 'polypeptide(L)'
;MELKAFVEKCKDEGHFIEIFNSGNHDRLCWNGGAKQEDLTISLSHHYDRMAADDQFEASIEKTWTDLKEKNPFLFNGSKFRLHGVRNEAGDSLSLLLGQTCYRDYVCTNMNDKHWGFLRDYGKREYANEHACFSDALGVGSVVETSDSKLIFIRRSHQVYEDPGHLDTPGGHAEPSEVKQTNKQTENTSVVDIEDMDGKAVVYELFHSIVREVRDEVNIPEEYISWPLLTGIYRNHRTGQKPGACFRIRCSLKGEKIHEFYRKGGPEAYESSQLLLVDLAEFQRGMSSSKVKELFKDLTPGCKACLYFYFNLQTNFTV
;
A
#
# COMPACT_ATOMS: atom_id res chain seq x y z
N MET A 1 21.16 7.56 17.45
CA MET A 1 22.07 7.59 16.28
C MET A 1 21.81 6.42 15.34
N GLU A 2 21.87 5.15 15.79
CA GLU A 2 21.64 3.97 14.94
C GLU A 2 20.28 3.94 14.23
N LEU A 3 19.18 4.21 14.95
CA LEU A 3 17.84 4.22 14.34
C LEU A 3 17.71 5.28 13.23
N LYS A 4 18.30 6.47 13.42
CA LYS A 4 18.29 7.53 12.42
C LYS A 4 19.06 7.11 11.16
N ALA A 5 20.22 6.48 11.31
CA ALA A 5 20.98 5.93 10.19
C ALA A 5 20.21 4.81 9.46
N PHE A 6 19.43 3.99 10.18
CA PHE A 6 18.55 3.01 9.55
C PHE A 6 17.44 3.67 8.72
N VAL A 7 16.79 4.72 9.24
CA VAL A 7 15.78 5.49 8.52
C VAL A 7 16.37 6.12 7.25
N GLU A 8 17.54 6.75 7.35
CA GLU A 8 18.26 7.31 6.19
C GLU A 8 18.55 6.22 5.15
N LYS A 9 19.01 5.04 5.58
CA LYS A 9 19.25 3.92 4.67
C LYS A 9 17.97 3.41 4.00
N CYS A 10 16.84 3.34 4.72
CA CYS A 10 15.55 3.02 4.12
C CYS A 10 15.19 4.01 3.01
N LYS A 11 15.49 5.31 3.18
CA LYS A 11 15.26 6.33 2.16
C LYS A 11 16.17 6.16 0.94
N ASP A 12 17.47 5.95 1.18
CA ASP A 12 18.48 5.90 0.13
C ASP A 12 18.42 4.61 -0.70
N GLU A 13 18.14 3.47 -0.06
CA GLU A 13 18.11 2.13 -0.67
C GLU A 13 16.70 1.52 -0.73
N GLY A 14 15.68 2.34 -0.46
CA GLY A 14 14.27 1.97 -0.48
C GLY A 14 13.67 1.86 -1.87
N HIS A 15 14.26 2.56 -2.85
CA HIS A 15 13.71 2.67 -4.21
C HIS A 15 12.27 3.21 -4.22
N PHE A 16 12.01 4.28 -3.46
CA PHE A 16 10.72 4.97 -3.49
C PHE A 16 10.88 6.49 -3.47
N ILE A 17 9.82 7.19 -3.90
CA ILE A 17 9.65 8.64 -3.73
C ILE A 17 8.64 8.89 -2.63
N GLU A 18 8.99 9.73 -1.66
CA GLU A 18 8.08 10.25 -0.64
C GLU A 18 7.07 11.23 -1.27
N ILE A 19 5.77 10.97 -1.10
CA ILE A 19 4.68 11.89 -1.48
C ILE A 19 4.17 12.65 -0.26
N PHE A 20 3.95 11.92 0.84
CA PHE A 20 3.44 12.46 2.10
C PHE A 20 4.08 11.72 3.28
N ASN A 21 4.33 12.43 4.38
CA ASN A 21 4.99 11.90 5.57
C ASN A 21 4.44 12.57 6.83
N SER A 22 3.70 11.81 7.61
CA SER A 22 3.09 12.29 8.86
C SER A 22 4.13 12.77 9.88
N GLY A 23 5.39 12.31 9.77
CA GLY A 23 6.49 12.79 10.61
C GLY A 23 6.86 14.26 10.37
N ASN A 24 6.51 14.83 9.21
CA ASN A 24 6.82 16.23 8.89
C ASN A 24 5.77 17.23 9.41
N HIS A 25 4.76 16.74 10.14
CA HIS A 25 3.66 17.53 10.68
C HIS A 25 3.55 17.32 12.19
N ASP A 26 3.80 18.35 13.01
CA ASP A 26 3.89 18.22 14.47
C ASP A 26 2.68 17.50 15.09
N ARG A 27 1.46 17.87 14.68
CA ARG A 27 0.21 17.26 15.19
C ARG A 27 0.12 15.78 14.82
N LEU A 28 0.39 15.45 13.56
CA LEU A 28 0.29 14.07 13.06
C LEU A 28 1.41 13.21 13.65
N CYS A 29 2.61 13.76 13.75
CA CYS A 29 3.76 13.12 14.36
C CYS A 29 3.48 12.79 15.84
N TRP A 30 2.90 13.72 16.61
CA TRP A 30 2.51 13.50 18.00
C TRP A 30 1.48 12.36 18.16
N ASN A 31 0.55 12.25 17.21
CA ASN A 31 -0.41 11.15 17.16
C ASN A 31 0.20 9.83 16.68
N GLY A 32 1.45 9.85 16.19
CA GLY A 32 2.13 8.75 15.52
C GLY A 32 1.53 8.40 14.15
N GLY A 33 0.93 9.36 13.47
CA GLY A 33 0.31 9.22 12.15
C GLY A 33 -1.00 10.00 12.04
N ALA A 34 -1.45 10.19 10.81
CA ALA A 34 -2.74 10.76 10.49
C ALA A 34 -3.86 9.77 10.79
N LYS A 35 -4.90 10.25 11.44
CA LYS A 35 -6.12 9.49 11.74
C LYS A 35 -7.07 9.56 10.55
N GLN A 36 -8.15 8.80 10.62
CA GLN A 36 -9.17 8.76 9.57
C GLN A 36 -9.76 10.15 9.29
N GLU A 37 -10.02 10.92 10.34
CA GLU A 37 -10.57 12.27 10.32
C GLU A 37 -9.61 13.33 9.75
N ASP A 38 -8.33 13.00 9.61
CA ASP A 38 -7.32 13.88 9.01
C ASP A 38 -7.28 13.73 7.48
N LEU A 39 -8.06 12.80 6.92
CA LEU A 39 -8.10 12.46 5.51
C LEU A 39 -9.43 12.85 4.86
N THR A 40 -9.35 13.54 3.72
CA THR A 40 -10.46 13.78 2.80
C THR A 40 -10.18 13.15 1.44
N ILE A 41 -11.23 12.83 0.69
CA ILE A 41 -11.12 12.24 -0.64
C ILE A 41 -11.88 13.12 -1.63
N SER A 42 -11.24 13.41 -2.76
CA SER A 42 -11.89 13.95 -3.96
C SER A 42 -11.97 12.83 -4.99
N LEU A 43 -13.19 12.44 -5.35
CA LEU A 43 -13.47 11.38 -6.31
C LEU A 43 -13.86 12.02 -7.64
N SER A 44 -13.26 11.57 -8.74
CA SER A 44 -13.71 11.95 -10.09
C SER A 44 -13.13 11.05 -11.16
N HIS A 45 -13.87 10.83 -12.24
CA HIS A 45 -13.35 10.23 -13.46
C HIS A 45 -12.23 11.03 -14.13
N HIS A 46 -12.10 12.33 -13.83
CA HIS A 46 -10.94 13.12 -14.25
C HIS A 46 -9.62 12.61 -13.65
N TYR A 47 -9.71 11.79 -12.59
CA TYR A 47 -8.58 11.16 -11.91
C TYR A 47 -8.36 9.71 -12.36
N ASP A 48 -9.08 9.22 -13.37
CA ASP A 48 -8.88 7.89 -13.94
C ASP A 48 -7.62 7.83 -14.82
N ARG A 49 -7.29 6.62 -15.27
CA ARG A 49 -6.21 6.42 -16.25
C ARG A 49 -6.68 6.97 -17.60
N MET A 50 -5.84 7.80 -18.22
CA MET A 50 -6.04 8.22 -19.60
C MET A 50 -5.52 7.14 -20.56
N ALA A 51 -6.26 6.89 -21.63
CA ALA A 51 -5.79 6.02 -22.71
C ALA A 51 -4.51 6.56 -23.35
N ALA A 52 -3.57 5.67 -23.70
CA ALA A 52 -2.47 6.01 -24.60
C ALA A 52 -2.96 5.93 -26.06
N ASP A 53 -2.11 5.55 -27.01
CA ASP A 53 -2.54 5.30 -28.38
C ASP A 53 -3.28 3.96 -28.55
N ASP A 54 -4.06 3.85 -29.64
CA ASP A 54 -4.87 2.66 -29.95
C ASP A 54 -4.03 1.38 -30.02
N GLN A 55 -2.77 1.48 -30.44
CA GLN A 55 -1.87 0.33 -30.54
C GLN A 55 -1.51 -0.19 -29.15
N PHE A 56 -1.20 0.70 -28.21
CA PHE A 56 -0.92 0.34 -26.83
C PHE A 56 -2.17 -0.20 -26.13
N GLU A 57 -3.31 0.45 -26.28
CA GLU A 57 -4.56 -0.01 -25.64
C GLU A 57 -4.97 -1.41 -26.15
N ALA A 58 -4.82 -1.69 -27.44
CA ALA A 58 -5.01 -3.04 -27.99
C ALA A 58 -4.00 -4.05 -27.40
N SER A 59 -2.79 -3.60 -27.05
CA SER A 59 -1.77 -4.45 -26.44
C SER A 59 -2.08 -4.84 -24.99
N ILE A 60 -2.83 -4.02 -24.23
CA ILE A 60 -3.27 -4.34 -22.87
C ILE A 60 -4.14 -5.59 -22.89
N GLU A 61 -5.17 -5.64 -23.74
CA GLU A 61 -6.08 -6.78 -23.82
C GLU A 61 -5.37 -8.06 -24.25
N LYS A 62 -4.43 -7.95 -25.19
CA LYS A 62 -3.60 -9.08 -25.62
C LYS A 62 -2.71 -9.58 -24.46
N THR A 63 -1.99 -8.68 -23.80
CA THR A 63 -1.10 -9.03 -22.69
C THR A 63 -1.87 -9.68 -21.55
N TRP A 64 -3.03 -9.14 -21.21
CA TRP A 64 -3.90 -9.71 -20.18
C TRP A 64 -4.42 -11.10 -20.54
N THR A 65 -4.82 -11.30 -21.79
CA THR A 65 -5.28 -12.61 -22.28
C THR A 65 -4.15 -13.64 -22.17
N ASP A 66 -2.95 -13.31 -22.67
CA ASP A 66 -1.77 -14.17 -22.59
C ASP A 66 -1.38 -14.52 -21.13
N LEU A 67 -1.57 -13.58 -20.20
CA LEU A 67 -1.30 -13.80 -18.78
C LEU A 67 -2.34 -14.72 -18.13
N LYS A 68 -3.63 -14.54 -18.41
CA LYS A 68 -4.70 -15.42 -17.90
C LYS A 68 -4.57 -16.86 -18.43
N GLU A 69 -4.14 -17.03 -19.67
CA GLU A 69 -3.87 -18.36 -20.23
C GLU A 69 -2.76 -19.09 -19.46
N LYS A 70 -1.74 -18.36 -18.99
CA LYS A 70 -0.63 -18.91 -18.20
C LYS A 70 -0.97 -19.07 -16.72
N ASN A 71 -1.86 -18.24 -16.19
CA ASN A 71 -2.31 -18.27 -14.81
C ASN A 71 -3.84 -18.13 -14.73
N PRO A 72 -4.58 -19.26 -14.75
CA PRO A 72 -6.05 -19.25 -14.76
C PRO A 72 -6.69 -18.65 -13.50
N PHE A 73 -5.93 -18.55 -12.41
CA PHE A 73 -6.40 -17.94 -11.16
C PHE A 73 -6.33 -16.41 -11.17
N LEU A 74 -5.74 -15.82 -12.22
CA LEU A 74 -5.66 -14.38 -12.38
C LEU A 74 -7.04 -13.80 -12.73
N PHE A 75 -7.60 -12.99 -11.83
CA PHE A 75 -8.85 -12.28 -12.07
C PHE A 75 -8.62 -10.77 -12.11
N ASN A 76 -9.50 -10.04 -12.80
CA ASN A 76 -9.46 -8.58 -12.81
C ASN A 76 -10.33 -8.06 -11.68
N GLY A 77 -9.79 -7.17 -10.85
CA GLY A 77 -10.51 -6.49 -9.77
C GLY A 77 -10.39 -4.97 -9.89
N SER A 78 -11.43 -4.24 -9.48
CA SER A 78 -11.40 -2.78 -9.42
C SER A 78 -10.47 -2.30 -8.32
N LYS A 79 -9.75 -1.21 -8.57
CA LYS A 79 -8.82 -0.59 -7.61
C LYS A 79 -9.01 0.93 -7.63
N PHE A 80 -8.71 1.58 -6.51
CA PHE A 80 -8.55 3.03 -6.52
C PHE A 80 -7.26 3.42 -7.24
N ARG A 81 -7.33 4.43 -8.11
CA ARG A 81 -6.17 5.08 -8.72
C ARG A 81 -5.82 6.33 -7.95
N LEU A 82 -4.58 6.45 -7.48
CA LEU A 82 -4.13 7.72 -6.88
C LEU A 82 -3.64 8.65 -7.98
N HIS A 83 -4.44 9.67 -8.30
CA HIS A 83 -4.04 10.75 -9.21
C HIS A 83 -3.05 11.71 -8.53
N GLY A 84 -3.31 12.05 -7.26
CA GLY A 84 -2.44 12.96 -6.53
C GLY A 84 -2.83 13.17 -5.07
N VAL A 85 -1.98 13.89 -4.37
CA VAL A 85 -2.14 14.23 -2.96
C VAL A 85 -2.08 15.76 -2.83
N ARG A 86 -3.03 16.35 -2.11
CA ARG A 86 -3.02 17.77 -1.75
C ARG A 86 -2.91 17.89 -0.24
N ASN A 87 -1.93 18.66 0.21
CA ASN A 87 -1.82 19.07 1.61
C ASN A 87 -2.40 20.47 1.70
N GLU A 88 -3.58 20.60 2.30
CA GLU A 88 -4.12 21.92 2.61
C GLU A 88 -3.41 22.49 3.84
N ALA A 89 -3.32 23.82 3.94
CA ALA A 89 -2.72 24.46 5.11
C ALA A 89 -3.51 24.06 6.38
N GLY A 90 -2.91 23.26 7.27
CA GLY A 90 -3.52 22.84 8.54
C GLY A 90 -3.69 21.34 8.75
N ASP A 91 -2.68 20.53 8.40
CA ASP A 91 -2.62 19.07 8.66
C ASP A 91 -3.79 18.24 8.09
N SER A 92 -4.51 18.77 7.10
CA SER A 92 -5.57 18.06 6.38
C SER A 92 -5.02 17.53 5.06
N LEU A 93 -5.11 16.21 4.88
CA LEU A 93 -4.62 15.48 3.72
C LEU A 93 -5.79 15.18 2.78
N SER A 94 -5.72 15.60 1.53
CA SER A 94 -6.72 15.24 0.51
C SER A 94 -6.12 14.32 -0.55
N LEU A 95 -6.71 13.14 -0.74
CA LEU A 95 -6.37 12.26 -1.87
C LEU A 95 -7.29 12.53 -3.05
N LEU A 96 -6.72 12.64 -4.25
CA LEU A 96 -7.44 12.73 -5.50
C LEU A 96 -7.50 11.31 -6.09
N LEU A 97 -8.66 10.68 -6.04
CA LEU A 97 -8.85 9.29 -6.42
C LEU A 97 -9.72 9.16 -7.66
N GLY A 98 -9.21 8.39 -8.62
CA GLY A 98 -9.98 7.82 -9.72
C GLY A 98 -10.15 6.32 -9.53
N GLN A 99 -10.65 5.66 -10.56
CA GLN A 99 -10.79 4.21 -10.64
C GLN A 99 -9.82 3.65 -11.67
N THR A 100 -9.33 2.44 -11.38
CA THR A 100 -8.56 1.62 -12.29
C THR A 100 -8.88 0.15 -12.02
N CYS A 101 -8.12 -0.77 -12.63
CA CYS A 101 -8.24 -2.19 -12.36
C CYS A 101 -6.89 -2.90 -12.36
N TYR A 102 -6.89 -4.12 -11.84
CA TYR A 102 -5.71 -4.96 -11.72
C TYR A 102 -5.10 -5.31 -13.10
N ARG A 103 -5.92 -5.52 -14.13
CA ARG A 103 -5.46 -5.70 -15.51
C ARG A 103 -4.58 -4.54 -15.95
N ASP A 104 -5.09 -3.31 -15.83
CA ASP A 104 -4.38 -2.11 -16.26
C ASP A 104 -3.11 -1.93 -15.43
N TYR A 105 -3.17 -2.22 -14.11
CA TYR A 105 -1.98 -2.21 -13.25
C TYR A 105 -0.86 -3.13 -13.76
N VAL A 106 -1.21 -4.38 -14.06
CA VAL A 106 -0.25 -5.37 -14.57
C VAL A 106 0.29 -4.96 -15.94
N CYS A 107 -0.54 -4.41 -16.82
CA CYS A 107 -0.15 -4.06 -18.18
C CYS A 107 0.58 -2.72 -18.30
N THR A 108 0.43 -1.81 -17.32
CA THR A 108 1.14 -0.50 -17.30
C THR A 108 2.27 -0.49 -16.28
N ASN A 109 1.95 -0.50 -14.98
CA ASN A 109 2.94 -0.25 -13.93
C ASN A 109 3.91 -1.43 -13.77
N MET A 110 3.45 -2.67 -13.95
CA MET A 110 4.31 -3.85 -13.84
C MET A 110 5.04 -4.21 -15.14
N ASN A 111 4.76 -3.51 -16.24
CA ASN A 111 5.40 -3.77 -17.54
C ASN A 111 6.43 -2.68 -17.86
N ASP A 112 7.66 -2.91 -17.40
CA ASP A 112 8.79 -1.98 -17.52
C ASP A 112 9.13 -1.57 -18.96
N LYS A 113 8.87 -2.45 -19.92
CA LYS A 113 9.11 -2.22 -21.36
C LYS A 113 8.37 -0.99 -21.90
N HIS A 114 7.26 -0.60 -21.30
CA HIS A 114 6.44 0.52 -21.76
C HIS A 114 6.58 1.79 -20.92
N TRP A 115 7.35 1.77 -19.83
CA TRP A 115 7.40 2.93 -18.93
C TRP A 115 7.89 4.21 -19.63
N GLY A 116 8.91 4.12 -20.48
CA GLY A 116 9.41 5.28 -21.25
C GLY A 116 8.33 5.84 -22.16
N PHE A 117 7.69 4.98 -22.96
CA PHE A 117 6.59 5.35 -23.84
C PHE A 117 5.43 6.01 -23.08
N LEU A 118 4.95 5.39 -21.99
CA LEU A 118 3.81 5.90 -21.22
C LEU A 118 4.09 7.26 -20.58
N ARG A 119 5.31 7.47 -20.06
CA ARG A 119 5.72 8.77 -19.50
C ARG A 119 5.78 9.84 -20.57
N ASP A 120 6.41 9.55 -21.71
CA ASP A 120 6.54 10.50 -22.81
C ASP A 120 5.17 10.86 -23.41
N TYR A 121 4.31 9.86 -23.61
CA TYR A 121 2.95 10.05 -24.11
C TYR A 121 2.12 10.86 -23.11
N GLY A 122 2.08 10.45 -21.84
CA GLY A 122 1.33 11.14 -20.80
C GLY A 122 1.74 12.59 -20.61
N LYS A 123 3.04 12.87 -20.69
CA LYS A 123 3.57 14.24 -20.64
C LYS A 123 3.14 15.06 -21.84
N ARG A 124 3.19 14.50 -23.05
CA ARG A 124 2.89 15.21 -24.30
C ARG A 124 1.40 15.48 -24.47
N GLU A 125 0.55 14.47 -24.25
CA GLU A 125 -0.89 14.57 -24.53
C GLU A 125 -1.69 15.08 -23.34
N TYR A 126 -1.25 14.82 -22.11
CA TYR A 126 -2.02 15.08 -20.88
C TYR A 126 -1.29 15.95 -19.85
N ALA A 127 -0.09 16.45 -20.18
CA ALA A 127 0.77 17.22 -19.25
C ALA A 127 1.04 16.52 -17.91
N ASN A 128 1.02 15.18 -17.91
CA ASN A 128 1.20 14.36 -16.71
C ASN A 128 1.87 13.03 -17.06
N GLU A 129 3.10 12.80 -16.57
CA GLU A 129 3.89 11.59 -16.81
C GLU A 129 3.24 10.30 -16.29
N HIS A 130 2.24 10.43 -15.41
CA HIS A 130 1.47 9.32 -14.84
C HIS A 130 0.08 9.15 -15.46
N ALA A 131 -0.32 10.00 -16.40
CA ALA A 131 -1.68 9.98 -16.96
C ALA A 131 -2.08 8.61 -17.51
N CYS A 132 -1.16 7.93 -18.19
CA CYS A 132 -1.41 6.63 -18.82
C CYS A 132 -1.03 5.43 -17.94
N PHE A 133 -0.64 5.65 -16.67
CA PHE A 133 -0.42 4.57 -15.71
C PHE A 133 -1.68 4.31 -14.90
N SER A 134 -1.95 3.03 -14.66
CA SER A 134 -3.01 2.58 -13.76
C SER A 134 -2.86 3.16 -12.36
N ASP A 135 -1.64 3.19 -11.82
CA ASP A 135 -1.35 3.78 -10.50
C ASP A 135 -2.31 3.31 -9.39
N ALA A 136 -2.64 2.01 -9.42
CA ALA A 136 -3.46 1.35 -8.41
C ALA A 136 -2.85 1.52 -7.01
N LEU A 137 -3.57 2.22 -6.14
CA LEU A 137 -3.13 2.57 -4.79
C LEU A 137 -3.06 1.32 -3.90
N GLY A 138 -1.84 0.92 -3.54
CA GLY A 138 -1.62 -0.13 -2.54
C GLY A 138 -1.76 0.39 -1.11
N VAL A 139 -1.94 -0.54 -0.16
CA VAL A 139 -1.86 -0.29 1.28
C VAL A 139 -0.87 -1.27 1.91
N GLY A 140 -0.10 -0.83 2.90
CA GLY A 140 0.81 -1.68 3.68
C GLY A 140 0.94 -1.19 5.11
N SER A 141 1.30 -2.08 6.04
CA SER A 141 1.35 -1.73 7.47
C SER A 141 2.52 -2.27 8.25
N VAL A 142 3.07 -1.43 9.13
CA VAL A 142 3.87 -1.92 10.25
C VAL A 142 2.92 -2.33 11.38
N VAL A 143 2.88 -3.61 11.70
CA VAL A 143 2.09 -4.16 12.81
C VAL A 143 3.00 -4.44 14.00
N GLU A 144 2.77 -3.73 15.11
CA GLU A 144 3.51 -3.87 16.38
C GLU A 144 2.73 -4.78 17.36
N THR A 145 3.37 -5.84 17.86
CA THR A 145 2.77 -6.77 18.84
C THR A 145 2.88 -6.24 20.28
N SER A 146 2.07 -6.77 21.19
CA SER A 146 2.09 -6.40 22.62
C SER A 146 3.40 -6.72 23.34
N ASP A 147 4.22 -7.61 22.77
CA ASP A 147 5.57 -7.96 23.24
C ASP A 147 6.68 -7.34 22.37
N SER A 148 6.39 -6.18 21.77
CA SER A 148 7.32 -5.30 21.05
C SER A 148 8.06 -5.98 19.89
N LYS A 149 7.33 -6.71 19.05
CA LYS A 149 7.82 -7.27 17.79
C LYS A 149 7.10 -6.64 16.61
N LEU A 150 7.78 -6.58 15.47
CA LEU A 150 7.19 -6.22 14.19
C LEU A 150 6.91 -7.48 13.37
N ILE A 151 5.76 -7.48 12.69
CA ILE A 151 5.33 -8.57 11.83
C ILE A 151 5.83 -8.36 10.41
N PHE A 152 6.42 -9.41 9.83
CA PHE A 152 6.77 -9.51 8.43
C PHE A 152 6.23 -10.80 7.83
N ILE A 153 5.95 -10.78 6.54
CA ILE A 153 5.54 -11.93 5.76
C ILE A 153 6.54 -12.18 4.63
N ARG A 154 6.80 -13.44 4.31
CA ARG A 154 7.50 -13.81 3.07
C ARG A 154 6.46 -14.02 2.00
N ARG A 155 6.46 -13.17 0.99
CA ARG A 155 5.53 -13.24 -0.15
C ARG A 155 5.64 -14.62 -0.79
N SER A 156 4.51 -15.23 -1.12
CA SER A 156 4.45 -16.52 -1.81
C SER A 156 5.14 -16.43 -3.17
N HIS A 157 5.61 -17.55 -3.71
CA HIS A 157 6.12 -17.57 -5.09
C HIS A 157 4.99 -17.52 -6.15
N GLN A 158 3.74 -17.56 -5.71
CA GLN A 158 2.56 -17.53 -6.58
C GLN A 158 2.05 -16.11 -6.86
N VAL A 159 2.44 -15.12 -6.05
CA VAL A 159 2.03 -13.72 -6.26
C VAL A 159 2.84 -13.08 -7.39
N TYR A 160 2.28 -12.05 -8.01
CA TYR A 160 2.86 -11.41 -9.19
C TYR A 160 3.95 -10.37 -8.84
N GLU A 161 3.70 -9.52 -7.84
CA GLU A 161 4.64 -8.50 -7.38
C GLU A 161 5.62 -9.10 -6.35
N ASP A 162 6.93 -8.95 -6.56
CA ASP A 162 8.02 -9.34 -5.64
C ASP A 162 7.91 -10.76 -5.00
N PRO A 163 7.73 -11.85 -5.77
CA PRO A 163 7.57 -13.20 -5.22
C PRO A 163 8.79 -13.67 -4.42
N GLY A 164 8.56 -14.20 -3.22
CA GLY A 164 9.60 -14.75 -2.35
C GLY A 164 10.32 -13.73 -1.47
N HIS A 165 10.12 -12.42 -1.67
CA HIS A 165 10.72 -11.37 -0.85
C HIS A 165 9.96 -11.14 0.47
N LEU A 166 10.62 -10.46 1.42
CA LEU A 166 10.02 -10.09 2.69
C LEU A 166 9.23 -8.78 2.55
N ASP A 167 8.02 -8.78 3.10
CA ASP A 167 7.14 -7.63 3.11
C ASP A 167 6.50 -7.39 4.49
N THR A 168 5.88 -6.23 4.61
CA THR A 168 4.85 -5.95 5.61
C THR A 168 3.49 -6.46 5.14
N PRO A 169 2.56 -6.83 6.05
CA PRO A 169 1.18 -7.13 5.69
C PRO A 169 0.55 -5.97 4.91
N GLY A 170 -0.16 -6.28 3.83
CA GLY A 170 -0.74 -5.27 2.93
C GLY A 170 -1.35 -5.84 1.66
N GLY A 171 -1.96 -4.97 0.88
CA GLY A 171 -2.70 -5.30 -0.33
C GLY A 171 -3.34 -4.06 -0.95
N HIS A 172 -4.67 -4.06 -1.14
CA HIS A 172 -5.38 -2.95 -1.79
C HIS A 172 -6.76 -2.71 -1.20
N ALA A 173 -7.09 -1.43 -0.99
CA ALA A 173 -8.49 -1.03 -0.85
C ALA A 173 -9.22 -1.15 -2.20
N GLU A 174 -10.47 -1.59 -2.17
CA GLU A 174 -11.24 -1.83 -3.39
C GLU A 174 -12.54 -0.99 -3.42
N PRO A 175 -12.87 -0.37 -4.56
CA PRO A 175 -14.14 0.33 -4.74
C PRO A 175 -15.37 -0.55 -4.44
N SER A 176 -15.31 -1.84 -4.74
CA SER A 176 -16.36 -2.83 -4.47
C SER A 176 -16.63 -3.09 -2.98
N GLU A 177 -15.66 -2.78 -2.11
CA GLU A 177 -15.77 -3.00 -0.66
C GLU A 177 -16.31 -1.76 0.09
N VAL A 178 -16.49 -0.64 -0.61
CA VAL A 178 -17.07 0.58 -0.03
C VAL A 178 -18.53 0.32 0.32
N LYS A 179 -18.84 0.31 1.62
CA LYS A 179 -20.22 0.18 2.11
C LYS A 179 -21.05 1.35 1.63
N GLN A 180 -22.06 1.07 0.81
CA GLN A 180 -22.99 2.08 0.34
C GLN A 180 -23.84 2.63 1.50
N THR A 181 -24.11 3.93 1.48
CA THR A 181 -25.19 4.48 2.32
C THR A 181 -26.52 4.09 1.67
N ASN A 182 -27.58 3.89 2.47
CA ASN A 182 -28.90 3.35 2.10
C ASN A 182 -29.67 4.05 0.95
N LYS A 183 -29.05 4.95 0.17
CA LYS A 183 -29.67 5.67 -0.96
C LYS A 183 -29.45 5.00 -2.33
N GLN A 184 -28.63 3.96 -2.42
CA GLN A 184 -28.33 3.26 -3.67
C GLN A 184 -28.64 1.76 -3.55
N THR A 185 -29.90 1.43 -3.30
CA THR A 185 -30.38 0.08 -3.51
C THR A 185 -31.52 0.16 -4.51
N GLU A 186 -31.23 -0.22 -5.75
CA GLU A 186 -32.07 -1.02 -6.65
C GLU A 186 -31.49 -0.94 -8.08
N ASN A 187 -30.70 -1.96 -8.48
CA ASN A 187 -30.41 -2.37 -9.87
C ASN A 187 -29.06 -2.05 -10.56
N THR A 188 -28.00 -1.60 -9.88
CA THR A 188 -26.66 -1.53 -10.50
C THR A 188 -25.61 -2.34 -9.72
N SER A 189 -24.97 -3.30 -10.40
CA SER A 189 -23.92 -4.17 -9.82
C SER A 189 -22.52 -3.53 -9.85
N VAL A 190 -22.41 -2.28 -10.33
CA VAL A 190 -21.15 -1.53 -10.44
C VAL A 190 -21.39 -0.17 -9.80
N VAL A 191 -20.63 0.15 -8.75
CA VAL A 191 -20.67 1.44 -8.08
C VAL A 191 -19.75 2.38 -8.84
N ASP A 192 -20.31 3.46 -9.37
CA ASP A 192 -19.57 4.55 -9.99
C ASP A 192 -18.76 5.29 -8.91
N ILE A 193 -17.52 5.67 -9.21
CA ILE A 193 -16.65 6.33 -8.25
C ILE A 193 -17.15 7.72 -7.85
N GLU A 194 -17.83 8.44 -8.75
CA GLU A 194 -18.39 9.77 -8.47
C GLU A 194 -19.62 9.71 -7.55
N ASP A 195 -20.24 8.53 -7.47
CA ASP A 195 -21.41 8.25 -6.63
C ASP A 195 -21.04 7.80 -5.20
N MET A 196 -19.76 7.53 -4.92
CA MET A 196 -19.31 7.08 -3.61
C MET A 196 -19.24 8.22 -2.59
N ASP A 197 -19.61 7.92 -1.34
CA ASP A 197 -19.36 8.84 -0.23
C ASP A 197 -17.86 8.85 0.10
N GLY A 198 -17.21 10.00 -0.02
CA GLY A 198 -15.79 10.17 0.30
C GLY A 198 -15.44 9.68 1.71
N LYS A 199 -16.34 9.82 2.71
CA LYS A 199 -16.08 9.28 4.06
C LYS A 199 -16.10 7.75 4.11
N ALA A 200 -16.95 7.11 3.32
CA ALA A 200 -16.97 5.66 3.18
C ALA A 200 -15.70 5.15 2.48
N VAL A 201 -15.19 5.88 1.49
CA VAL A 201 -13.90 5.58 0.85
C VAL A 201 -12.73 5.74 1.82
N VAL A 202 -12.72 6.80 2.64
CA VAL A 202 -11.71 6.94 3.71
C VAL A 202 -11.79 5.75 4.68
N TYR A 203 -12.99 5.38 5.13
CA TYR A 203 -13.16 4.22 6.00
C TYR A 203 -12.62 2.95 5.33
N GLU A 204 -12.93 2.73 4.06
CA GLU A 204 -12.45 1.59 3.29
C GLU A 204 -10.92 1.56 3.18
N LEU A 205 -10.26 2.70 2.93
CA LEU A 205 -8.78 2.77 2.90
C LEU A 205 -8.13 2.37 4.23
N PHE A 206 -8.74 2.73 5.37
CA PHE A 206 -8.23 2.36 6.68
C PHE A 206 -8.65 0.94 7.08
N HIS A 207 -9.86 0.53 6.73
CA HIS A 207 -10.37 -0.79 7.06
C HIS A 207 -9.71 -1.88 6.22
N SER A 208 -9.36 -1.59 4.96
CA SER A 208 -8.70 -2.56 4.08
C SER A 208 -7.44 -3.11 4.72
N ILE A 209 -6.58 -2.27 5.29
CA ILE A 209 -5.35 -2.75 5.92
C ILE A 209 -5.60 -3.55 7.21
N VAL A 210 -6.73 -3.33 7.91
CA VAL A 210 -7.16 -4.22 9.00
C VAL A 210 -7.58 -5.58 8.44
N ARG A 211 -8.33 -5.60 7.33
CA ARG A 211 -8.70 -6.83 6.63
C ARG A 211 -7.48 -7.59 6.12
N GLU A 212 -6.49 -6.92 5.52
CA GLU A 212 -5.25 -7.58 5.05
C GLU A 212 -4.54 -8.31 6.21
N VAL A 213 -4.41 -7.65 7.36
CA VAL A 213 -3.80 -8.28 8.56
C VAL A 213 -4.65 -9.46 9.05
N ARG A 214 -5.98 -9.34 9.02
CA ARG A 214 -6.89 -10.44 9.37
C ARG A 214 -6.79 -11.59 8.38
N ASP A 215 -6.75 -11.32 7.08
CA ASP A 215 -6.93 -12.34 6.04
C ASP A 215 -5.63 -13.07 5.72
N GLU A 216 -4.50 -12.34 5.72
CA GLU A 216 -3.17 -12.89 5.46
C GLU A 216 -2.51 -13.44 6.74
N VAL A 217 -2.58 -12.70 7.86
CA VAL A 217 -1.90 -13.07 9.12
C VAL A 217 -2.81 -13.89 10.06
N ASN A 218 -4.11 -13.92 9.77
CA ASN A 218 -5.15 -14.59 10.58
C ASN A 218 -5.34 -14.01 11.99
N ILE A 219 -5.00 -12.73 12.19
CA ILE A 219 -5.23 -12.06 13.49
C ILE A 219 -6.68 -11.57 13.53
N PRO A 220 -7.49 -11.97 14.53
CA PRO A 220 -8.86 -11.47 14.65
C PRO A 220 -8.90 -9.95 14.87
N GLU A 221 -9.85 -9.27 14.22
CA GLU A 221 -9.94 -7.81 14.22
C GLU A 221 -10.06 -7.21 15.62
N GLU A 222 -10.67 -7.91 16.58
CA GLU A 222 -10.80 -7.41 17.96
C GLU A 222 -9.44 -7.19 18.67
N TYR A 223 -8.36 -7.77 18.13
CA TYR A 223 -7.00 -7.56 18.63
C TYR A 223 -6.21 -6.52 17.85
N ILE A 224 -6.79 -5.94 16.80
CA ILE A 224 -6.14 -5.00 15.88
C ILE A 224 -6.64 -3.59 16.21
N SER A 225 -5.72 -2.67 16.54
CA SER A 225 -6.06 -1.26 16.73
C SER A 225 -6.44 -0.61 15.41
N TRP A 226 -7.29 0.41 15.46
CA TRP A 226 -7.57 1.21 14.28
C TRP A 226 -6.28 1.81 13.68
N PRO A 227 -6.08 1.78 12.35
CA PRO A 227 -4.81 2.18 11.73
C PRO A 227 -4.55 3.69 11.78
N LEU A 228 -3.28 4.05 11.66
CA LEU A 228 -2.83 5.43 11.49
C LEU A 228 -1.95 5.53 10.25
N LEU A 229 -2.26 6.46 9.34
CA LEU A 229 -1.51 6.69 8.12
C LEU A 229 -0.17 7.38 8.47
N THR A 230 0.95 6.75 8.14
CA THR A 230 2.30 7.25 8.43
C THR A 230 2.94 7.93 7.23
N GLY A 231 2.58 7.53 6.01
CA GLY A 231 3.06 8.18 4.80
C GLY A 231 2.47 7.61 3.51
N ILE A 232 2.80 8.24 2.38
CA ILE A 232 2.45 7.80 1.03
C ILE A 232 3.70 7.89 0.17
N TYR A 233 3.95 6.87 -0.65
CA TYR A 233 5.13 6.78 -1.50
C TYR A 233 4.79 6.35 -2.94
N ARG A 234 5.74 6.49 -3.87
CA ARG A 234 5.73 5.83 -5.19
C ARG A 234 6.90 4.84 -5.30
N ASN A 235 6.62 3.60 -5.73
CA ASN A 235 7.61 2.53 -5.86
C ASN A 235 8.37 2.59 -7.20
N HIS A 236 9.67 2.92 -7.20
CA HIS A 236 10.48 3.00 -8.43
C HIS A 236 10.59 1.68 -9.19
N ARG A 237 10.39 0.53 -8.54
CA ARG A 237 10.50 -0.78 -9.18
C ARG A 237 9.21 -1.25 -9.85
N THR A 238 8.09 -0.55 -9.66
CA THR A 238 6.79 -0.93 -10.24
C THR A 238 6.13 0.26 -10.93
N GLY A 239 6.88 0.91 -11.83
CA GLY A 239 6.38 2.01 -12.64
C GLY A 239 5.95 3.21 -11.80
N GLN A 240 6.53 3.39 -10.60
CA GLN A 240 6.13 4.39 -9.63
C GLN A 240 4.68 4.23 -9.13
N LYS A 241 4.17 2.99 -9.05
CA LYS A 241 2.90 2.68 -8.39
C LYS A 241 2.87 3.29 -6.98
N PRO A 242 1.78 3.98 -6.60
CA PRO A 242 1.65 4.57 -5.28
C PRO A 242 1.27 3.53 -4.21
N GLY A 243 1.69 3.78 -2.98
CA GLY A 243 1.30 3.00 -1.80
C GLY A 243 1.11 3.89 -0.57
N ALA A 244 0.10 3.58 0.23
CA ALA A 244 -0.16 4.19 1.54
C ALA A 244 0.36 3.29 2.66
N CYS A 245 1.15 3.86 3.57
CA CYS A 245 1.76 3.16 4.69
C CYS A 245 1.02 3.46 5.98
N PHE A 246 0.66 2.42 6.73
CA PHE A 246 -0.03 2.52 8.00
C PHE A 246 0.82 1.97 9.14
N ARG A 247 0.49 2.37 10.37
CA ARG A 247 0.88 1.64 11.58
C ARG A 247 -0.35 1.07 12.27
N ILE A 248 -0.18 -0.11 12.84
CA ILE A 248 -1.20 -0.86 13.56
C ILE A 248 -0.56 -1.44 14.83
N ARG A 249 -1.31 -1.48 15.92
CA ARG A 249 -0.93 -2.22 17.13
C ARG A 249 -1.81 -3.44 17.29
N CYS A 250 -1.19 -4.54 17.69
CA CYS A 250 -1.84 -5.80 18.00
C CYS A 250 -1.69 -6.11 19.48
N SER A 251 -2.80 -6.37 20.17
CA SER A 251 -2.77 -6.69 21.60
C SER A 251 -2.32 -8.13 21.90
N LEU A 252 -2.09 -8.96 20.87
CA LEU A 252 -1.54 -10.30 21.04
C LEU A 252 -0.01 -10.28 21.12
N LYS A 253 0.55 -11.34 21.72
CA LYS A 253 1.99 -11.62 21.70
C LYS A 253 2.35 -12.41 20.46
N GLY A 254 3.63 -12.35 20.08
CA GLY A 254 4.17 -13.08 18.92
C GLY A 254 3.84 -14.58 18.88
N GLU A 255 3.94 -15.27 20.01
CA GLU A 255 3.61 -16.70 20.12
C GLU A 255 2.17 -16.99 19.66
N LYS A 256 1.21 -16.18 20.13
CA LYS A 256 -0.20 -16.35 19.80
C LYS A 256 -0.48 -16.02 18.34
N ILE A 257 0.22 -15.04 17.79
CA ILE A 257 0.11 -14.69 16.36
C ILE A 257 0.61 -15.85 15.49
N HIS A 258 1.71 -16.52 15.87
CA HIS A 258 2.14 -17.72 15.16
C HIS A 258 1.09 -18.84 15.19
N GLU A 259 0.39 -19.04 16.31
CA GLU A 259 -0.71 -20.01 16.37
C GLU A 259 -1.85 -19.66 15.41
N PHE A 260 -2.23 -18.38 15.34
CA PHE A 260 -3.24 -17.90 14.41
C PHE A 260 -2.80 -18.10 12.96
N TYR A 261 -1.61 -17.63 12.59
CA TYR A 261 -1.07 -17.77 11.24
C TYR A 261 -1.04 -19.23 10.77
N ARG A 262 -0.60 -20.16 11.63
CA ARG A 262 -0.56 -21.60 11.30
C ARG A 262 -1.93 -22.23 11.06
N LYS A 263 -3.00 -21.67 11.61
CA LYS A 263 -4.37 -22.14 11.35
C LYS A 263 -4.85 -21.74 9.95
N GLY A 264 -4.17 -20.78 9.30
CA GLY A 264 -4.55 -20.21 8.03
C GLY A 264 -5.67 -19.18 8.16
N GLY A 265 -5.57 -18.09 7.41
CA GLY A 265 -6.66 -17.16 7.12
C GLY A 265 -7.21 -17.34 5.70
N PRO A 266 -8.23 -16.56 5.32
CA PRO A 266 -8.79 -16.52 3.96
C PRO A 266 -7.74 -16.44 2.84
N GLU A 267 -6.65 -15.71 3.08
CA GLU A 267 -5.60 -15.45 2.09
C GLU A 267 -4.24 -16.04 2.51
N ALA A 268 -4.26 -17.15 3.25
CA ALA A 268 -3.05 -17.85 3.70
C ALA A 268 -2.13 -18.34 2.56
N TYR A 269 -2.56 -18.25 1.30
CA TYR A 269 -1.75 -18.61 0.14
C TYR A 269 -0.85 -17.46 -0.34
N GLU A 270 -1.10 -16.21 0.08
CA GLU A 270 -0.38 -15.02 -0.38
C GLU A 270 1.00 -14.86 0.27
N SER A 271 1.18 -15.46 1.45
CA SER A 271 2.46 -15.58 2.13
C SER A 271 2.85 -17.04 2.40
N SER A 272 4.15 -17.28 2.48
CA SER A 272 4.75 -18.60 2.73
C SER A 272 5.36 -18.74 4.12
N GLN A 273 5.58 -17.62 4.81
CA GLN A 273 6.20 -17.58 6.13
C GLN A 273 5.82 -16.31 6.88
N LEU A 274 5.55 -16.45 8.18
CA LEU A 274 5.48 -15.35 9.14
C LEU A 274 6.83 -15.19 9.85
N LEU A 275 7.33 -13.97 9.93
CA LEU A 275 8.51 -13.62 10.70
C LEU A 275 8.19 -12.53 11.72
N LEU A 276 8.67 -12.72 12.95
CA LEU A 276 8.61 -11.74 14.02
C LEU A 276 10.00 -11.24 14.39
N VAL A 277 10.15 -9.92 14.47
CA VAL A 277 11.44 -9.28 14.75
C VAL A 277 11.26 -8.29 15.89
N ASP A 278 12.04 -8.44 16.96
CA ASP A 278 11.98 -7.52 18.10
C ASP A 278 12.30 -6.09 17.66
N LEU A 279 11.50 -5.14 18.14
CA LEU A 279 11.66 -3.71 17.86
C LEU A 279 13.06 -3.22 18.28
N ALA A 280 13.61 -3.80 19.35
CA ALA A 280 14.96 -3.52 19.83
C ALA A 280 16.06 -3.84 18.81
N GLU A 281 15.84 -4.76 17.86
CA GLU A 281 16.77 -5.01 16.76
C GLU A 281 16.85 -3.81 15.82
N PHE A 282 15.70 -3.22 15.47
CA PHE A 282 15.62 -2.02 14.63
C PHE A 282 16.15 -0.78 15.34
N GLN A 283 16.01 -0.68 16.66
CA GLN A 283 16.64 0.39 17.45
C GLN A 283 18.18 0.35 17.35
N ARG A 284 18.76 -0.84 17.19
CA ARG A 284 20.19 -1.03 16.90
C ARG A 284 20.54 -0.84 15.41
N GLY A 285 19.56 -0.56 14.56
CA GLY A 285 19.74 -0.26 13.15
C GLY A 285 20.59 -1.30 12.42
N MET A 286 21.51 -0.82 11.58
CA MET A 286 22.37 -1.68 10.77
C MET A 286 23.49 -2.39 11.55
N SER A 287 23.64 -2.08 12.84
CA SER A 287 24.53 -2.82 13.74
C SER A 287 23.93 -4.17 14.16
N SER A 288 22.60 -4.35 14.07
CA SER A 288 21.97 -5.66 14.22
C SER A 288 22.25 -6.51 12.97
N SER A 289 22.90 -7.67 13.17
CA SER A 289 23.11 -8.66 12.09
C SER A 289 21.79 -9.12 11.49
N LYS A 290 20.76 -9.28 12.33
CA LYS A 290 19.40 -9.65 11.92
C LYS A 290 18.79 -8.58 11.01
N VAL A 291 18.79 -7.32 11.41
CA VAL A 291 18.26 -6.22 10.56
C VAL A 291 19.05 -6.10 9.27
N LYS A 292 20.38 -6.22 9.32
CA LYS A 292 21.25 -6.16 8.14
C LYS A 292 20.97 -7.28 7.14
N GLU A 293 20.64 -8.47 7.61
CA GLU A 293 20.24 -9.59 6.75
C GLU A 293 18.86 -9.34 6.15
N LEU A 294 17.87 -8.99 6.98
CA LEU A 294 16.50 -8.71 6.55
C LEU A 294 16.46 -7.62 5.48
N PHE A 295 17.20 -6.52 5.68
CA PHE A 295 17.17 -5.35 4.81
C PHE A 295 17.50 -5.66 3.34
N LYS A 296 18.28 -6.72 3.08
CA LYS A 296 18.64 -7.15 1.71
C LYS A 296 17.47 -7.75 0.95
N ASP A 297 16.48 -8.25 1.68
CA ASP A 297 15.36 -9.04 1.16
C ASP A 297 14.01 -8.31 1.26
N LEU A 298 13.99 -7.12 1.89
CA LEU A 298 12.77 -6.31 1.99
C LEU A 298 12.36 -5.75 0.64
N THR A 299 11.06 -5.84 0.31
CA THR A 299 10.47 -5.14 -0.83
C THR A 299 10.61 -3.62 -0.68
N PRO A 300 10.52 -2.85 -1.79
CA PRO A 300 10.47 -1.39 -1.71
C PRO A 300 9.32 -0.88 -0.83
N GLY A 301 8.15 -1.53 -0.89
CA GLY A 301 6.99 -1.16 -0.08
C GLY A 301 7.22 -1.36 1.42
N CYS A 302 7.83 -2.49 1.80
CA CYS A 302 8.24 -2.73 3.17
C CYS A 302 9.23 -1.68 3.68
N LYS A 303 10.26 -1.35 2.87
CA LYS A 303 11.23 -0.31 3.24
C LYS A 303 10.58 1.06 3.43
N ALA A 304 9.60 1.41 2.59
CA ALA A 304 8.80 2.63 2.75
C ALA A 304 7.99 2.61 4.06
N CYS A 305 7.30 1.50 4.37
CA CYS A 305 6.56 1.36 5.62
C CYS A 305 7.45 1.53 6.85
N LEU A 306 8.63 0.89 6.87
CA LEU A 306 9.61 1.04 7.96
C LEU A 306 10.17 2.46 8.05
N TYR A 307 10.48 3.10 6.90
CA TYR A 307 10.93 4.48 6.85
C TYR A 307 9.94 5.41 7.56
N PHE A 308 8.66 5.41 7.14
CA PHE A 308 7.66 6.30 7.72
C PHE A 308 7.39 5.98 9.20
N TYR A 309 7.33 4.69 9.55
CA TYR A 309 7.10 4.26 10.94
C TYR A 309 8.20 4.72 11.90
N PHE A 310 9.47 4.57 11.53
CA PHE A 310 10.58 4.95 12.39
C PHE A 310 10.90 6.45 12.33
N ASN A 311 10.59 7.13 11.22
CA ASN A 311 10.73 8.59 11.12
C ASN A 311 9.88 9.32 12.18
N LEU A 312 8.69 8.79 12.50
CA LEU A 312 7.84 9.30 13.58
C LEU A 312 8.53 9.23 14.96
N GLN A 313 9.44 8.28 15.17
CA GLN A 313 10.11 8.05 16.46
C GLN A 313 11.39 8.87 16.59
N THR A 314 12.07 9.13 15.48
CA THR A 314 13.30 9.93 15.45
C THR A 314 13.03 11.42 15.74
N ASN A 315 11.81 11.90 15.50
CA ASN A 315 11.46 13.30 15.77
C ASN A 315 11.25 13.62 17.26
N PHE A 316 11.04 12.60 18.10
CA PHE A 316 10.91 12.77 19.56
C PHE A 316 12.22 12.50 20.33
N THR A 317 13.26 12.07 19.64
CA THR A 317 14.58 11.81 20.24
C THR A 317 15.51 12.98 19.95
N VAL A 318 15.32 14.08 20.70
CA VAL A 318 16.29 15.19 20.83
C VAL A 318 17.05 15.02 22.14
#